data_AF-A0A0R3KN27-F1
#
_entry.id   AF-A0A0R3KN27-F1
#
_cell.length_a   1.000
_cell.length_b   1.000
_cell.length_c   1.000
_cell.angle_alpha   90.00
_cell.angle_beta   90.00
_cell.angle_gamma   90.00
#
_symmetry.space_group_name_H-M   'P 1'
#
loop_
_entity.id
_entity.type
_entity.pdbx_description
1 polymer ?
#
loop_
_entity_poly.entity_id
_entity_poly.type
_entity_poly.pdbx_seq_one_letter_code
_entity_poly.pdbx_strand_id
1 'polypeptide(L)'
;MAELDAIKDAIVSGLMIRRDHGHRRSSTQLPWITERKDLRYLRRVVKKIVAAAGIRTELSFTSFRHGGFTEGADSDLTDAELRAAARHRSTRPLPAYAKRTRKQLISGSKKRREERTKPAPVPTPE
;
A
#
# COMPACT_ATOMS: atom_id res chain seq x y z
N MET A 1 -11.36 -18.28 14.30
CA MET A 1 -10.01 -17.80 14.67
C MET A 1 -9.09 -18.99 14.90
N ALA A 2 -9.44 -19.94 15.79
CA ALA A 2 -8.66 -21.15 16.07
C ALA A 2 -8.25 -22.01 14.84
N GLU A 3 -9.13 -22.13 13.83
CA GLU A 3 -8.80 -22.85 12.59
C GLU A 3 -7.69 -22.16 11.77
N LEU A 4 -7.60 -20.83 11.84
CA LEU A 4 -6.56 -20.05 11.15
C LEU A 4 -5.20 -20.18 11.86
N ASP A 5 -5.21 -20.30 13.19
CA ASP A 5 -4.00 -20.47 14.00
C ASP A 5 -3.37 -21.86 13.77
N ALA A 6 -4.18 -22.93 13.72
CA ALA A 6 -3.71 -24.29 13.44
C ALA A 6 -3.08 -24.44 12.04
N ILE A 7 -3.57 -23.69 11.05
CA ILE A 7 -3.01 -23.68 9.69
C ILE A 7 -1.74 -22.85 9.60
N LYS A 8 -1.62 -21.80 10.42
CA LYS A 8 -0.44 -20.93 10.51
C LYS A 8 0.76 -21.68 11.12
N ASP A 9 0.51 -22.58 12.07
CA ASP A 9 1.55 -23.40 12.70
C ASP A 9 2.09 -24.51 11.77
N ALA A 10 1.32 -24.92 10.77
CA ALA A 10 1.71 -26.00 9.85
C ALA A 10 2.54 -25.54 8.63
N ILE A 11 2.61 -24.23 8.33
CA ILE A 11 3.22 -23.73 7.08
C ILE A 11 4.24 -22.63 7.38
N VAL A 12 5.47 -22.85 6.92
CA VAL A 12 6.62 -21.95 7.07
C VAL A 12 6.34 -20.60 6.40
N SER A 13 5.93 -19.63 7.22
CA SER A 13 5.90 -18.18 6.99
C SER A 13 4.98 -17.64 5.88
N GLY A 14 4.08 -16.72 6.26
CA GLY A 14 3.34 -15.82 5.37
C GLY A 14 1.87 -15.61 5.76
N LEU A 15 1.41 -14.34 5.76
CA LEU A 15 0.01 -14.00 6.01
C LEU A 15 -0.85 -14.46 4.83
N MET A 16 -1.57 -15.58 4.97
CA MET A 16 -2.36 -16.14 3.89
C MET A 16 -3.79 -15.58 3.91
N ILE A 17 -4.09 -14.62 3.04
CA ILE A 17 -5.46 -14.14 2.81
C ILE A 17 -6.23 -15.30 2.13
N ARG A 18 -7.31 -15.77 2.74
CA ARG A 18 -8.23 -16.76 2.15
C ARG A 18 -9.43 -16.07 1.52
N ARG A 19 -10.05 -16.72 0.54
CA ARG A 19 -11.36 -16.30 0.00
C ARG A 19 -12.45 -16.71 0.99
N ASP A 20 -13.32 -15.77 1.34
CA ASP A 20 -14.48 -15.94 2.23
C ASP A 20 -15.70 -16.60 1.56
N HIS A 21 -15.70 -16.73 0.23
CA HIS A 21 -16.81 -17.26 -0.55
C HIS A 21 -16.42 -18.56 -1.29
N GLY A 22 -17.41 -19.43 -1.50
CA GLY A 22 -17.25 -20.72 -2.18
C GLY A 22 -16.81 -20.59 -3.64
N HIS A 23 -16.01 -21.54 -4.12
CA HIS A 23 -15.61 -21.61 -5.51
C HIS A 23 -16.77 -22.13 -6.38
N ARG A 24 -16.94 -21.63 -7.62
CA ARG A 24 -18.07 -22.03 -8.50
C ARG A 24 -18.14 -23.54 -8.76
N ARG A 25 -17.01 -24.24 -8.64
CA ARG A 25 -16.89 -25.70 -8.86
C ARG A 25 -16.61 -26.50 -7.58
N SER A 26 -16.47 -25.85 -6.43
CA SER A 26 -16.14 -26.54 -5.17
C SER A 26 -16.51 -25.68 -3.96
N SER A 27 -17.04 -26.31 -2.92
CA SER A 27 -17.28 -25.66 -1.63
C SER A 27 -15.98 -25.33 -0.87
N THR A 28 -14.83 -25.84 -1.30
CA THR A 28 -13.54 -25.59 -0.66
C THR A 28 -13.08 -24.14 -0.86
N GLN A 29 -12.81 -23.44 0.25
CA GLN A 29 -12.22 -22.11 0.22
C GLN A 29 -10.77 -22.16 -0.27
N LEU A 30 -10.54 -21.64 -1.48
CA LEU A 30 -9.21 -21.61 -2.10
C LEU A 30 -8.35 -20.46 -1.54
N PRO A 31 -7.03 -20.64 -1.45
CA PRO A 31 -6.09 -19.54 -1.20
C PRO A 31 -6.32 -18.39 -2.18
N TRP A 32 -6.17 -17.14 -1.72
CA TRP A 32 -6.40 -15.97 -2.58
C TRP A 32 -5.53 -16.00 -3.84
N ILE A 33 -4.27 -16.38 -3.67
CA ILE A 33 -3.30 -16.61 -4.74
C ILE A 33 -3.35 -18.09 -5.10
N THR A 34 -4.19 -18.44 -6.06
CA THR A 34 -4.13 -19.76 -6.71
C THR A 34 -2.76 -19.95 -7.37
N GLU A 35 -2.37 -21.19 -7.64
CA GLU A 35 -1.18 -21.55 -8.44
C GLU A 35 -1.11 -20.80 -9.79
N ARG A 36 -2.26 -20.46 -10.37
CA ARG A 36 -2.41 -19.63 -11.59
C ARG A 36 -2.36 -18.10 -11.38
N LYS A 37 -2.12 -17.60 -10.16
CA LYS A 37 -2.11 -16.17 -9.80
C LYS A 37 -3.29 -15.36 -10.37
N ASP A 38 -4.52 -15.87 -10.26
CA ASP A 38 -5.64 -15.32 -11.04
C ASP A 38 -6.24 -14.02 -10.46
N LEU A 39 -5.86 -12.88 -11.06
CA LEU A 39 -6.36 -11.54 -10.73
C LEU A 39 -7.82 -11.28 -11.14
N ARG A 40 -8.48 -12.21 -11.85
CA ARG A 40 -9.87 -12.03 -12.32
C ARG A 40 -10.87 -11.87 -11.17
N TYR A 41 -10.63 -12.55 -10.04
CA TYR A 41 -11.49 -12.43 -8.87
C TYR A 41 -11.36 -11.05 -8.21
N LEU A 42 -10.13 -10.56 -8.00
CA LEU A 42 -9.86 -9.22 -7.49
C LEU A 42 -10.57 -8.15 -8.34
N ARG A 43 -10.48 -8.27 -9.68
CA ARG A 43 -11.19 -7.35 -10.59
C ARG A 43 -12.69 -7.36 -10.34
N ARG A 44 -13.30 -8.54 -10.15
CA ARG A 44 -14.74 -8.67 -9.88
C ARG A 44 -15.13 -8.03 -8.55
N VAL A 45 -14.36 -8.27 -7.48
CA VAL A 45 -14.60 -7.66 -6.16
C VAL A 45 -14.50 -6.14 -6.25
N VAL A 46 -13.46 -5.62 -6.90
CA VAL A 46 -13.28 -4.18 -7.08
C VAL A 46 -14.46 -3.57 -7.86
N LYS A 47 -14.97 -4.24 -8.89
CA LYS A 47 -16.18 -3.76 -9.59
C LYS A 47 -17.42 -3.76 -8.71
N LYS A 48 -17.58 -4.74 -7.81
CA LYS A 48 -18.66 -4.72 -6.82
C LYS A 48 -18.54 -3.53 -5.86
N ILE A 49 -17.33 -3.25 -5.38
CA ILE A 49 -17.06 -2.09 -4.50
C ILE A 49 -17.35 -0.78 -5.23
N VAL A 50 -16.87 -0.63 -6.47
CA VAL A 50 -17.13 0.54 -7.32
C VAL A 50 -18.63 0.78 -7.51
N ALA A 51 -19.39 -0.28 -7.83
CA ALA A 51 -20.84 -0.18 -7.97
C ALA A 51 -21.53 0.19 -6.65
N ALA A 52 -21.15 -0.45 -5.54
CA ALA A 52 -21.70 -0.16 -4.22
C ALA A 52 -21.39 1.27 -3.73
N ALA A 53 -20.23 1.81 -4.10
CA ALA A 53 -19.83 3.19 -3.78
C ALA A 53 -20.47 4.23 -4.72
N GLY A 54 -21.20 3.81 -5.76
CA GLY A 54 -21.84 4.74 -6.71
C GLY A 54 -20.84 5.57 -7.53
N ILE A 55 -19.59 5.10 -7.67
CA ILE A 55 -18.54 5.82 -8.40
C ILE A 55 -18.41 5.27 -9.83
N ARG A 56 -17.66 6.01 -10.65
CA ARG A 56 -17.43 5.72 -12.07
C ARG A 56 -17.02 4.27 -12.31
N THR A 57 -17.78 3.58 -13.17
CA THR A 57 -17.62 2.14 -13.40
C THR A 57 -16.34 1.79 -14.17
N GLU A 58 -15.68 2.76 -14.80
CA GLU A 58 -14.39 2.55 -15.47
C GLU A 58 -13.25 2.30 -14.47
N LEU A 59 -13.42 2.75 -13.20
CA LEU A 59 -12.39 2.62 -12.17
C LEU A 59 -12.01 1.16 -11.92
N SER A 60 -10.72 0.94 -11.74
CA SER A 60 -10.11 -0.38 -11.60
C SER A 60 -9.22 -0.43 -10.36
N PHE A 61 -8.75 -1.62 -10.01
CA PHE A 61 -7.76 -1.78 -8.94
C PHE A 61 -6.51 -0.91 -9.18
N THR A 62 -6.07 -0.82 -10.44
CA THR A 62 -4.94 0.03 -10.84
C THR A 62 -5.23 1.51 -10.63
N SER A 63 -6.48 1.94 -10.87
CA SER A 63 -6.91 3.32 -10.63
C SER A 63 -6.79 3.70 -9.15
N PHE A 64 -7.24 2.83 -8.24
CA PHE A 64 -7.07 3.04 -6.80
C PHE A 64 -5.62 3.01 -6.36
N ARG A 65 -4.82 2.09 -6.90
CA ARG A 65 -3.38 2.07 -6.65
C ARG A 65 -2.73 3.38 -7.10
N HIS A 66 -3.13 3.94 -8.23
CA HIS A 66 -2.63 5.22 -8.71
C HIS A 66 -3.04 6.37 -7.78
N GLY A 67 -4.34 6.45 -7.43
CA GLY A 67 -4.86 7.44 -6.50
C GLY A 67 -4.18 7.43 -5.14
N GLY A 68 -3.95 6.25 -4.55
CA GLY A 68 -3.26 6.12 -3.26
C GLY A 68 -1.81 6.62 -3.27
N PHE A 69 -1.11 6.57 -4.41
CA PHE A 69 0.23 7.18 -4.51
C PHE A 69 0.18 8.70 -4.63
N THR A 70 -0.83 9.23 -5.33
CA THR A 70 -1.06 10.68 -5.38
C THR A 70 -1.41 11.19 -3.99
N GLU A 71 -2.32 10.52 -3.28
CA GLU A 71 -2.68 10.85 -1.90
C GLU A 71 -1.48 10.76 -0.95
N GLY A 72 -0.65 9.73 -1.07
CA GLY A 72 0.58 9.61 -0.29
C GLY A 72 1.54 10.76 -0.56
N ALA A 73 1.70 11.17 -1.82
CA ALA A 73 2.54 12.30 -2.16
C ALA A 73 1.98 13.64 -1.65
N ASP A 74 0.65 13.82 -1.69
CA ASP A 74 -0.02 15.01 -1.14
C ASP A 74 0.04 15.05 0.40
N SER A 75 0.16 13.90 1.03
CA SER A 75 0.41 13.70 2.47
C SER A 75 1.87 13.89 2.86
N ASP A 76 2.69 14.47 1.98
CA ASP A 76 4.10 14.77 2.19
C ASP A 76 4.98 13.53 2.49
N LEU A 77 4.57 12.33 2.04
CA LEU A 77 5.45 11.15 2.06
C LEU A 77 6.69 11.44 1.19
N THR A 78 7.83 10.99 1.68
CA THR A 78 9.09 11.07 0.94
C THR A 78 9.11 10.11 -0.24
N ASP A 79 9.94 10.40 -1.24
CA ASP A 79 10.19 9.51 -2.38
C ASP A 79 10.66 8.10 -1.95
N ALA A 80 11.29 7.98 -0.79
CA ALA A 80 11.72 6.71 -0.23
C ALA A 80 10.53 5.91 0.33
N GLU A 81 9.67 6.55 1.11
CA GLU A 81 8.46 5.93 1.67
C GLU A 81 7.48 5.53 0.56
N LEU A 82 7.27 6.40 -0.43
CA LEU A 82 6.45 6.10 -1.61
C LEU A 82 7.00 4.88 -2.37
N ARG A 83 8.33 4.79 -2.59
CA ARG A 83 8.92 3.62 -3.25
C ARG A 83 8.80 2.35 -2.42
N ALA A 84 8.98 2.43 -1.11
CA ALA A 84 8.87 1.28 -0.22
C ALA A 84 7.43 0.73 -0.24
N ALA A 85 6.43 1.60 -0.08
CA ALA A 85 5.02 1.24 -0.17
C ALA A 85 4.66 0.68 -1.56
N ALA A 86 5.21 1.27 -2.62
CA ALA A 86 4.92 0.87 -3.98
C ALA A 86 5.67 -0.37 -4.48
N ARG A 87 6.74 -0.75 -3.77
CA ARG A 87 7.78 -1.69 -4.22
C ARG A 87 8.38 -1.28 -5.57
N HIS A 88 8.52 0.02 -5.83
CA HIS A 88 9.14 0.51 -7.05
C HIS A 88 10.66 0.35 -6.96
N ARG A 89 11.26 -0.26 -7.99
CA ARG A 89 12.72 -0.43 -8.09
C ARG A 89 13.45 0.86 -8.47
N SER A 90 12.76 1.84 -9.03
CA SER A 90 13.35 3.11 -9.48
C SER A 90 12.49 4.30 -9.07
N THR A 91 13.11 5.48 -9.06
CA THR A 91 12.46 6.78 -8.77
C THR A 91 11.79 7.40 -10.00
N ARG A 92 12.09 6.89 -11.19
CA ARG A 92 11.58 7.41 -12.47
C ARG A 92 10.05 7.58 -12.56
N PRO A 93 9.21 6.70 -11.97
CA PRO A 93 7.75 6.89 -11.99
C PRO A 93 7.22 7.89 -10.94
N LEU A 94 8.02 8.29 -9.95
CA LEU A 94 7.56 9.14 -8.84
C LEU A 94 7.08 10.54 -9.24
N PRO A 95 7.68 11.24 -10.24
CA PRO A 95 7.20 12.56 -10.66
C PRO A 95 5.75 12.57 -11.21
N ALA A 96 5.20 11.40 -11.56
CA ALA A 96 3.79 11.28 -11.92
C ALA A 96 2.88 11.52 -10.71
N TYR A 97 3.31 11.11 -9.52
CA TYR A 97 2.55 11.16 -8.26
C TYR A 97 2.94 12.37 -7.40
N ALA A 98 4.24 12.55 -7.17
CA ALA A 98 4.78 13.63 -6.34
C ALA A 98 5.11 14.85 -7.19
N LYS A 99 4.18 15.81 -7.23
CA LYS A 99 4.41 17.10 -7.88
C LYS A 99 5.25 17.99 -6.97
N ARG A 100 6.18 18.73 -7.57
CA ARG A 100 6.93 19.77 -6.85
C ARG A 100 5.98 20.90 -6.49
N THR A 101 5.73 21.09 -5.20
CA THR A 101 4.85 22.18 -4.72
C THR A 101 5.62 23.16 -3.86
N ARG A 102 5.10 24.40 -3.76
CA ARG A 102 5.67 25.43 -2.87
C ARG A 102 5.64 25.00 -1.40
N LYS A 103 4.62 24.21 -1.01
CA LYS A 103 4.48 23.60 0.32
C LYS A 103 5.67 22.70 0.65
N GLN A 104 6.09 21.85 -0.29
CA GLN A 104 7.26 20.98 -0.11
C GLN A 104 8.56 21.77 0.08
N LEU A 105 8.74 22.88 -0.66
CA LEU A 105 9.91 23.77 -0.49
C LEU A 105 9.94 24.43 0.90
N ILE A 106 8.78 24.87 1.40
CA ILE A 106 8.65 25.47 2.73
C ILE A 106 8.90 24.41 3.80
N SER A 107 8.29 23.23 3.68
CA SER A 107 8.48 22.08 4.59
C SER A 107 9.95 21.68 4.68
N GLY A 108 10.62 21.51 3.53
CA GLY A 108 12.05 21.20 3.47
C GLY A 108 12.92 22.28 4.11
N SER A 109 12.55 23.56 3.97
CA SER A 109 13.28 24.67 4.60
C SER A 109 13.09 24.71 6.12
N LYS A 110 11.89 24.39 6.62
CA LYS A 110 11.63 24.24 8.07
C LYS A 110 12.44 23.10 8.67
N LYS A 111 12.40 21.90 8.06
CA LYS A 111 13.19 20.73 8.50
C LYS A 111 14.70 21.05 8.54
N ARG A 112 15.23 21.73 7.52
CA ARG A 112 16.64 22.17 7.52
C ARG A 112 16.97 23.14 8.65
N ARG A 113 16.04 24.03 9.01
CA ARG A 113 16.24 24.98 10.12
C ARG A 113 16.23 24.24 11.45
N GLU A 114 15.25 23.36 11.66
CA GLU A 114 15.10 22.55 12.88
C GLU A 114 16.35 21.73 13.16
N GLU A 115 16.89 21.02 12.16
CA GLU A 115 18.13 20.25 12.32
C GLU A 115 19.36 21.13 12.63
N ARG A 116 19.45 22.35 12.06
CA ARG A 116 20.55 23.28 12.41
C ARG A 116 20.44 23.82 13.83
N THR A 117 19.23 24.03 14.31
CA THR A 117 18.96 24.58 15.65
C THR A 117 18.91 23.50 16.72
N LYS A 118 19.11 22.23 16.35
CA LYS A 118 19.09 21.11 17.28
C LYS A 118 20.30 21.24 18.21
N PRO A 119 20.09 21.32 19.54
CA PRO A 119 21.19 21.38 20.48
C PRO A 119 22.04 20.11 20.37
N ALA A 120 23.36 20.25 20.52
CA ALA A 120 24.26 19.12 20.52
C ALA A 120 23.84 18.12 21.61
N PRO A 121 23.93 16.80 21.35
CA PRO A 121 23.65 15.81 22.38
C PRO A 121 24.60 16.06 23.55
N VAL A 122 24.02 16.32 24.72
CA VAL A 122 24.77 16.48 25.97
C VAL A 122 25.44 15.13 26.25
N PRO A 123 26.76 15.06 26.42
CA PRO A 123 27.43 13.81 26.74
C PRO A 123 26.93 13.32 28.11
N THR A 124 26.42 12.09 28.14
CA THR A 124 26.05 11.40 29.38
C THR A 124 27.32 11.09 30.17
N PRO A 125 27.45 11.51 31.44
CA PRO A 125 28.55 11.09 32.27
C PRO A 125 28.42 9.60 32.61
N GLU A 126 29.51 8.86 32.50
CA GLU A 126 29.66 7.44 32.90
C GLU A 126 29.52 7.25 34.42
#